data_AF-A0A2V9MAK3-F1
#
_entry.id   AF-A0A2V9MAK3-F1
#
_cell.length_a   1.000
_cell.length_b   1.000
_cell.length_c   1.000
_cell.angle_alpha   90.00
_cell.angle_beta   90.00
_cell.angle_gamma   90.00
#
_symmetry.space_group_name_H-M   'P 1'
#
loop_
_entity.id
_entity.type
_entity.pdbx_description
1 polymer ?
#
loop_
_entity_poly.entity_id
_entity_poly.type
_entity_poly.pdbx_seq_one_letter_code
_entity_poly.pdbx_strand_id
1 'polypeptide(L)'
;FIAFVILFVLAVAVRVPLERLADPTDTSYIPRPDWYFLFLFQILKLFRGPVEVVGSVLLPTLAILALLLVPFLDRGTAKRLAQRTVAVGVVGLLFIGWTGLTVTAIVTTPKTPTSGEGEQTVIQDWQELSPEALAGIGYFRGEQCSSCHNLTEGESKVGPALATTAVRRTPAWMIEHFKSPSQLVPGSSMPPIHLSDAQLAALAAFLRKLTPKNSKGLESAPTYAVEGAMIYQANQCGTCHTVNGEGMKVGPSLNGLFKRRTKEWVGKQIRNPKSHSPDTIMPSYDLSPREIDQLVSYLFSLPHIKSISIASTEKSIPQEFGLHEGQARSSRRTPDSKGPS
;
A
#
# COMPACT_ATOMS: atom_id res chain seq x y z
N PHE A 1 4.69 39.79 -27.92
CA PHE A 1 4.35 40.30 -26.57
C PHE A 1 3.15 39.58 -25.96
N ILE A 2 1.97 39.57 -26.59
CA ILE A 2 0.76 38.91 -26.05
C ILE A 2 0.99 37.42 -25.68
N ALA A 3 1.61 36.65 -26.56
CA ALA A 3 1.94 35.24 -26.28
C ALA A 3 2.86 35.07 -25.05
N PHE A 4 3.79 36.00 -24.85
CA PHE A 4 4.71 35.97 -23.71
C PHE A 4 3.99 36.28 -22.40
N VAL A 5 3.05 37.23 -22.43
CA VAL A 5 2.17 37.55 -21.29
C VAL A 5 1.29 36.35 -20.95
N ILE A 6 0.71 35.67 -21.95
CA ILE A 6 -0.10 34.47 -21.73
C ILE A 6 0.73 33.34 -21.10
N LEU A 7 1.94 33.07 -21.62
CA LEU A 7 2.83 32.06 -21.06
C LEU A 7 3.27 32.40 -19.64
N PHE A 8 3.59 33.68 -19.36
CA PHE A 8 3.94 34.13 -18.02
C PHE A 8 2.78 33.95 -17.04
N VAL A 9 1.56 34.34 -17.44
CA VAL A 9 0.36 34.16 -16.61
C VAL A 9 0.07 32.67 -16.38
N LEU A 10 0.20 31.80 -17.39
CA LEU A 10 0.05 30.36 -17.22
C LEU A 10 1.12 29.78 -16.28
N ALA A 11 2.37 30.19 -16.40
CA ALA A 11 3.46 29.72 -15.55
C ALA A 11 3.27 30.11 -14.07
N VAL A 12 2.66 31.28 -13.81
CA VAL A 12 2.38 31.74 -12.44
C VAL A 12 1.07 31.17 -11.89
N ALA A 13 0.03 31.06 -12.73
CA ALA A 13 -1.32 30.66 -12.31
C ALA A 13 -1.49 29.13 -12.24
N VAL A 14 -0.80 28.37 -13.08
CA VAL A 14 -0.87 26.90 -13.09
C VAL A 14 0.25 26.36 -12.22
N ARG A 15 -0.06 26.03 -10.96
CA ARG A 15 0.87 25.30 -10.11
C ARG A 15 1.01 23.88 -10.64
N VAL A 16 2.17 23.57 -11.24
CA VAL A 16 2.51 22.20 -11.61
C VAL A 16 2.87 21.46 -10.32
N PRO A 17 2.18 20.36 -9.97
CA PRO A 17 2.56 19.56 -8.82
C PRO A 17 3.96 18.99 -9.07
N LEU A 18 4.94 19.49 -8.34
CA LEU A 18 6.29 18.95 -8.37
C LEU A 18 6.26 17.59 -7.67
N GLU A 19 6.69 16.54 -8.37
CA GLU A 19 6.84 15.21 -7.78
C GLU A 19 7.92 15.23 -6.68
N ARG A 20 7.95 14.17 -5.86
CA ARG A 20 8.96 14.04 -4.79
C ARG A 20 10.37 14.03 -5.38
N LEU A 21 11.35 14.51 -4.62
CA LEU A 21 12.76 14.32 -4.99
C LEU A 21 13.01 12.83 -5.22
N ALA A 22 13.68 12.50 -6.33
CA ALA A 22 13.98 11.14 -6.70
C ALA A 22 14.76 10.44 -5.57
N ASP A 23 14.13 9.45 -4.94
CA ASP A 23 14.74 8.59 -3.94
C ASP A 23 15.14 7.27 -4.62
N PRO A 24 16.44 6.97 -4.78
CA PRO A 24 16.89 5.74 -5.41
C PRO A 24 16.59 4.47 -4.59
N THR A 25 16.07 4.61 -3.36
CA THR A 25 15.66 3.48 -2.50
C THR A 25 14.15 3.18 -2.57
N ASP A 26 13.35 4.05 -3.20
CA ASP A 26 11.91 3.84 -3.37
C ASP A 26 11.62 2.97 -4.60
N THR A 27 11.41 1.68 -4.36
CA THR A 27 11.03 0.71 -5.41
C THR A 27 9.53 0.70 -5.70
N SER A 28 8.73 1.51 -5.00
CA SER A 28 7.29 1.63 -5.21
C SER A 28 6.91 2.72 -6.21
N TYR A 29 7.88 3.52 -6.66
CA TYR A 29 7.69 4.52 -7.70
C TYR A 29 7.31 3.87 -9.04
N ILE A 30 6.13 4.21 -9.56
CA ILE A 30 5.70 3.79 -10.89
C ILE A 30 6.14 4.88 -11.87
N PRO A 31 7.22 4.69 -12.64
CA PRO A 31 7.70 5.69 -13.58
C PRO A 31 6.64 5.95 -14.62
N ARG A 32 6.17 7.20 -14.68
CA ARG A 32 5.22 7.64 -15.70
C ARG A 32 5.86 8.59 -16.68
N PRO A 33 5.52 8.46 -17.98
CA PRO A 33 5.90 9.47 -18.96
C PRO A 33 5.15 10.76 -18.68
N ASP A 34 5.84 11.89 -18.83
CA ASP A 34 5.23 13.20 -18.76
C ASP A 34 4.10 13.38 -19.79
N TRP A 35 3.28 14.42 -19.58
CA TRP A 35 2.09 14.71 -20.39
C TRP A 35 2.36 14.76 -21.90
N TYR A 36 3.55 15.20 -22.33
CA TYR A 36 3.94 15.30 -23.73
C TYR A 36 4.33 13.95 -24.36
N PHE A 37 4.53 12.90 -23.57
CA PHE A 37 4.82 11.53 -24.02
C PHE A 37 3.64 10.56 -23.88
N LEU A 38 2.51 11.00 -23.33
CA LEU A 38 1.35 10.14 -23.07
C LEU A 38 0.80 9.46 -24.33
N PHE A 39 0.75 10.16 -25.46
CA PHE A 39 0.30 9.59 -26.73
C PHE A 39 1.22 8.44 -27.20
N LEU A 40 2.53 8.61 -27.05
CA LEU A 40 3.53 7.61 -27.43
C LEU A 40 3.43 6.40 -26.49
N PHE A 41 3.29 6.64 -25.19
CA PHE A 41 3.07 5.57 -24.21
C PHE A 41 1.85 4.73 -24.56
N GLN A 42 0.75 5.36 -24.97
CA GLN A 42 -0.45 4.65 -25.40
C GLN A 42 -0.21 3.83 -26.67
N ILE A 43 0.54 4.36 -27.63
CA ILE A 43 0.99 3.61 -28.83
C ILE A 43 1.79 2.37 -28.42
N LEU A 44 2.74 2.49 -27.48
CA LEU A 44 3.55 1.35 -27.04
C LEU A 44 2.72 0.27 -26.31
N LYS A 45 1.59 0.63 -25.69
CA LYS A 45 0.65 -0.38 -25.18
C LYS A 45 0.02 -1.22 -26.30
N LEU A 46 -0.14 -0.65 -27.50
CA LEU A 46 -0.67 -1.35 -28.69
C LEU A 46 0.40 -2.21 -29.37
N PHE A 47 1.65 -1.73 -29.41
CA PHE A 47 2.79 -2.42 -30.04
C PHE A 47 3.68 -3.08 -28.98
N ARG A 48 3.26 -4.25 -28.46
CA ARG A 48 4.03 -5.03 -27.46
C ARG A 48 4.94 -6.07 -28.10
N GLY A 49 6.10 -6.31 -27.51
CA GLY A 49 7.03 -7.38 -27.93
C GLY A 49 7.89 -6.97 -29.13
N PRO A 50 8.17 -7.87 -30.10
CA PRO A 50 9.10 -7.58 -31.20
C PRO A 50 8.72 -6.37 -32.07
N VAL A 51 7.45 -5.97 -32.07
CA VAL A 51 6.93 -4.84 -32.85
C VAL A 51 7.04 -3.49 -32.12
N GLU A 52 7.56 -3.45 -30.90
CA GLU A 52 7.70 -2.22 -30.12
C GLU A 52 8.59 -1.17 -30.82
N VAL A 53 9.62 -1.61 -31.53
CA VAL A 53 10.51 -0.75 -32.35
C VAL A 53 9.73 -0.01 -33.43
N VAL A 54 8.67 -0.63 -33.97
CA VAL A 54 7.81 0.01 -34.98
C VAL A 54 7.07 1.20 -34.37
N GLY A 55 6.50 1.02 -33.18
CA GLY A 55 5.75 2.07 -32.48
C GLY A 55 6.63 3.17 -31.88
N SER A 56 7.83 2.83 -31.39
CA SER A 56 8.75 3.77 -30.72
C SER A 56 9.71 4.50 -31.66
N VAL A 57 10.19 3.84 -32.72
CA VAL A 57 11.26 4.37 -33.58
C VAL A 57 10.75 4.63 -34.99
N LEU A 58 10.17 3.62 -35.65
CA LEU A 58 9.83 3.72 -37.07
C LEU A 58 8.72 4.76 -37.32
N LEU A 59 7.62 4.68 -36.57
CA LEU A 59 6.44 5.52 -36.77
C LEU A 59 6.73 7.01 -36.48
N PRO A 60 7.38 7.39 -35.36
CA PRO A 60 7.77 8.78 -35.14
C PRO A 60 8.79 9.30 -36.18
N THR A 61 9.74 8.46 -36.61
CA THR A 61 10.73 8.85 -37.62
C THR A 61 10.07 9.12 -38.96
N LEU A 62 9.13 8.27 -39.40
CA LEU A 62 8.36 8.49 -40.63
C LEU A 62 7.50 9.75 -40.55
N ALA A 63 6.91 10.05 -39.38
CA ALA A 63 6.15 11.28 -39.18
C ALA A 63 7.03 12.54 -39.31
N ILE A 64 8.25 12.52 -38.73
CA ILE A 64 9.21 13.62 -38.86
C ILE A 64 9.68 13.78 -40.30
N LEU A 65 10.02 12.68 -40.98
CA LEU A 65 10.41 12.70 -42.39
C LEU A 65 9.28 13.24 -43.28
N ALA A 66 8.03 12.84 -43.02
CA ALA A 66 6.88 13.38 -43.72
C ALA A 66 6.76 14.89 -43.51
N LEU A 67 6.93 15.39 -42.29
CA LEU A 67 6.94 16.83 -41.97
C LEU A 67 8.08 17.60 -42.66
N LEU A 68 9.29 17.02 -42.73
CA LEU A 68 10.43 17.61 -43.44
C LEU A 68 10.22 17.65 -44.96
N LEU A 69 9.44 16.69 -45.50
CA LEU A 69 9.10 16.65 -46.92
C LEU A 69 7.93 17.58 -47.28
N VAL A 70 7.16 18.09 -46.32
CA VAL A 70 6.06 19.03 -46.54
C VAL A 70 6.44 20.21 -47.45
N PRO A 71 7.52 20.97 -47.24
CA PRO A 71 7.86 22.11 -48.11
C PRO A 71 8.17 21.70 -49.56
N PHE A 72 8.54 20.44 -49.81
CA PHE A 72 8.84 19.94 -51.15
C PHE A 72 7.61 19.37 -51.86
N LEU A 73 6.67 18.83 -51.07
CA LEU A 73 5.40 18.26 -51.53
C LEU A 73 4.31 19.33 -51.70
N ASP A 74 4.25 20.31 -50.79
CA ASP A 74 3.31 21.44 -50.83
C ASP A 74 3.91 22.65 -51.57
N ARG A 75 4.07 22.51 -52.89
CA ARG A 75 4.50 23.62 -53.79
C ARG A 75 3.35 24.56 -54.17
N GLY A 76 2.24 24.51 -53.45
CA GLY A 76 1.04 25.29 -53.77
C GLY A 76 1.26 26.80 -53.63
N THR A 77 0.86 27.57 -54.65
CA THR A 77 0.89 29.04 -54.62
C THR A 77 -0.20 29.67 -53.74
N ALA A 78 -1.01 28.83 -53.08
CA ALA A 78 -2.12 29.25 -52.23
C ALA A 78 -1.62 30.06 -51.03
N LYS A 79 -1.98 31.35 -51.02
CA LYS A 79 -1.64 32.32 -49.95
C LYS A 79 -2.65 32.33 -48.80
N ARG A 80 -3.87 31.81 -49.00
CA ARG A 80 -4.94 31.79 -47.98
C ARG A 80 -5.04 30.41 -47.34
N LEU A 81 -5.08 30.37 -46.00
CA LEU A 81 -5.22 29.13 -45.23
C LEU A 81 -6.45 28.31 -45.64
N ALA A 82 -7.57 28.97 -45.91
CA ALA A 82 -8.83 28.33 -46.34
C ALA A 82 -8.72 27.57 -47.67
N GLN A 83 -7.70 27.84 -48.49
CA GLN A 83 -7.46 27.14 -49.76
C GLN A 83 -6.55 25.91 -49.60
N ARG A 84 -5.93 25.73 -48.43
CA ARG A 84 -5.05 24.58 -48.11
C ARG A 84 -5.82 23.45 -47.42
N THR A 85 -7.02 23.13 -47.93
CA THR A 85 -7.98 22.22 -47.28
C THR A 85 -7.39 20.83 -47.00
N VAL A 86 -6.55 20.29 -47.89
CA VAL A 86 -5.88 18.98 -47.70
C VAL A 86 -4.86 19.03 -46.56
N ALA A 87 -3.96 20.02 -46.57
CA ALA A 87 -2.97 20.16 -45.49
C ALA A 87 -3.64 20.41 -44.13
N VAL A 88 -4.67 21.25 -44.11
CA VAL A 88 -5.49 21.51 -42.91
C VAL A 88 -6.20 20.23 -42.45
N GLY A 89 -6.73 19.44 -43.37
CA GLY A 89 -7.37 18.16 -43.06
C GLY A 89 -6.41 17.14 -42.46
N VAL A 90 -5.21 16.98 -43.06
CA VAL A 90 -4.18 16.06 -42.55
C VAL A 90 -3.69 16.48 -41.16
N VAL A 91 -3.40 17.76 -40.95
CA VAL A 91 -2.99 18.28 -39.63
C VAL A 91 -4.11 18.11 -38.61
N GLY A 92 -5.36 18.36 -39.00
CA GLY A 92 -6.53 18.13 -38.16
C GLY A 92 -6.67 16.68 -37.70
N LEU A 93 -6.51 15.72 -38.62
CA LEU A 93 -6.55 14.29 -38.30
C LEU A 93 -5.42 13.86 -37.35
N LEU A 94 -4.19 14.35 -37.59
CA LEU A 94 -3.06 14.08 -36.70
C LEU A 94 -3.30 14.63 -35.30
N PHE A 95 -3.87 15.84 -35.20
CA PHE A 95 -4.20 16.45 -33.92
C PHE A 95 -5.30 15.68 -33.18
N ILE A 96 -6.33 15.23 -33.88
CA ILE A 96 -7.40 14.38 -33.31
C ILE A 96 -6.80 13.05 -32.81
N GLY A 97 -5.94 12.42 -33.60
CA GLY A 97 -5.26 11.18 -33.21
C GLY A 97 -4.39 11.35 -31.97
N TRP A 98 -3.55 12.38 -31.94
CA TRP A 98 -2.71 12.73 -30.78
C TRP A 98 -3.54 13.01 -29.54
N THR A 99 -4.62 13.79 -29.67
CA THR A 99 -5.51 14.13 -28.56
C THR A 99 -6.25 12.88 -28.06
N GLY A 100 -6.77 12.05 -28.95
CA GLY A 100 -7.46 10.80 -28.59
C GLY A 100 -6.53 9.80 -27.88
N LEU A 101 -5.30 9.65 -28.37
CA LEU A 101 -4.28 8.82 -27.72
C LEU A 101 -3.88 9.37 -26.34
N THR A 102 -3.75 10.69 -26.21
CA THR A 102 -3.45 11.34 -24.93
C THR A 102 -4.59 11.17 -23.93
N VAL A 103 -5.85 11.38 -24.34
CA VAL A 103 -7.02 11.17 -23.48
C VAL A 103 -7.15 9.72 -23.05
N THR A 104 -6.99 8.77 -23.98
CA THR A 104 -7.01 7.34 -23.65
C THR A 104 -5.86 6.95 -22.72
N ALA A 105 -4.67 7.53 -22.88
CA ALA A 105 -3.57 7.36 -21.94
C ALA A 105 -3.96 7.85 -20.54
N ILE A 106 -4.54 9.05 -20.42
CA ILE A 106 -4.96 9.63 -19.14
C ILE A 106 -6.05 8.78 -18.47
N VAL A 107 -7.02 8.29 -19.25
CA VAL A 107 -8.14 7.51 -18.72
C VAL A 107 -7.72 6.10 -18.31
N THR A 108 -6.84 5.46 -19.10
CA THR A 108 -6.42 4.06 -18.83
C THR A 108 -5.25 3.95 -17.86
N THR A 109 -4.58 5.06 -17.56
CA THR A 109 -3.47 5.08 -16.60
C THR A 109 -4.02 5.48 -15.23
N PRO A 110 -3.96 4.62 -14.20
CA PRO A 110 -4.46 4.93 -12.86
C PRO A 110 -3.82 6.23 -12.37
N LYS A 111 -4.55 7.23 -11.85
CA LYS A 111 -3.93 8.50 -11.39
C LYS A 111 -2.91 8.25 -10.28
N THR A 112 -1.73 8.89 -10.34
CA THR A 112 -0.79 8.89 -9.19
C THR A 112 -1.49 9.77 -8.16
N PRO A 113 -1.62 9.35 -6.90
CA PRO A 113 -2.06 10.26 -5.86
C PRO A 113 -1.12 11.48 -5.87
N THR A 114 -1.65 12.62 -6.31
CA THR A 114 -0.91 13.86 -6.51
C THR A 114 -0.23 14.23 -5.20
N SER A 115 1.09 14.12 -5.16
CA SER A 115 1.91 14.47 -3.99
C SER A 115 2.16 15.98 -4.01
N GLY A 116 1.12 16.73 -3.65
CA GLY A 116 1.17 18.18 -3.51
C GLY A 116 -0.15 18.61 -2.88
N GLU A 117 -0.12 19.06 -1.63
CA GLU A 117 -1.30 19.38 -0.80
C GLU A 117 -2.09 18.16 -0.30
N GLY A 118 -1.40 17.13 0.19
CA GLY A 118 -2.07 15.97 0.80
C GLY A 118 -1.16 14.79 1.15
N GLU A 119 -0.06 15.03 1.88
CA GLU A 119 0.95 14.05 2.34
C GLU A 119 0.38 12.98 3.32
N GLN A 120 -0.93 12.69 3.31
CA GLN A 120 -1.54 11.71 4.21
C GLN A 120 -2.92 11.20 3.75
N THR A 121 -3.07 10.76 2.50
CA THR A 121 -4.36 10.21 2.01
C THR A 121 -4.32 8.75 1.56
N VAL A 122 -3.14 8.13 1.45
CA VAL A 122 -3.04 6.66 1.34
C VAL A 122 -2.26 6.16 2.55
N ILE A 123 -2.99 5.77 3.60
CA ILE A 123 -2.40 5.03 4.71
C ILE A 123 -1.94 3.69 4.12
N GLN A 124 -0.66 3.38 4.27
CA GLN A 124 -0.11 2.08 3.88
C GLN A 124 -0.59 1.04 4.88
N ASP A 125 -0.83 -0.19 4.43
CA ASP A 125 -1.36 -1.28 5.28
C ASP A 125 -0.58 -1.46 6.59
N TRP A 126 0.74 -1.28 6.56
CA TRP A 126 1.61 -1.40 7.73
C TRP A 126 1.45 -0.26 8.74
N GLN A 127 1.00 0.92 8.31
CA GLN A 127 0.79 2.09 9.19
C GLN A 127 -0.44 1.93 10.08
N GLU A 128 -1.35 1.01 9.74
CA GLU A 128 -2.53 0.66 10.55
C GLU A 128 -2.26 -0.47 11.54
N LEU A 129 -1.13 -1.18 11.40
CA LEU A 129 -0.75 -2.21 12.35
C LEU A 129 -0.46 -1.59 13.72
N SER A 130 -0.76 -2.34 14.76
CA SER A 130 -0.28 -1.99 16.08
C SER A 130 1.24 -2.16 16.18
N PRO A 131 1.90 -1.51 17.16
CA PRO A 131 3.33 -1.69 17.37
C PRO A 131 3.71 -3.16 17.58
N GLU A 132 2.85 -3.94 18.24
CA GLU A 132 3.04 -5.38 18.42
C GLU A 132 3.04 -6.14 17.09
N ALA A 133 2.01 -5.95 16.27
CA ALA A 133 1.93 -6.62 14.97
C ALA A 133 3.02 -6.14 14.00
N LEU A 134 3.41 -4.87 14.05
CA LEU A 134 4.48 -4.34 13.22
C LEU A 134 5.86 -4.88 13.65
N ALA A 135 6.12 -5.01 14.95
CA ALA A 135 7.31 -5.68 15.47
C ALA A 135 7.37 -7.17 15.07
N GLY A 136 6.20 -7.83 14.96
CA GLY A 136 6.08 -9.20 14.47
C GLY A 136 6.72 -9.44 13.09
N ILE A 137 6.72 -8.43 12.21
CA ILE A 137 7.42 -8.49 10.91
C ILE A 137 8.93 -8.61 11.10
N GLY A 138 9.49 -7.94 12.12
CA GLY A 138 10.90 -8.00 12.45
C GLY A 138 11.33 -9.42 12.83
N TYR A 139 10.54 -10.07 13.69
CA TYR A 139 10.78 -11.47 14.06
C TYR A 139 10.57 -12.42 12.89
N PHE A 140 9.54 -12.21 12.05
CA PHE A 140 9.33 -12.99 10.84
C PHE A 140 10.54 -12.95 9.89
N ARG A 141 11.13 -11.75 9.70
CA ARG A 141 12.34 -11.55 8.91
C ARG A 141 13.57 -12.17 9.56
N GLY A 142 13.75 -11.96 10.87
CA GLY A 142 14.88 -12.45 11.65
C GLY A 142 14.97 -13.98 11.68
N GLU A 143 13.83 -14.65 11.85
CA GLU A 143 13.70 -16.10 11.81
C GLU A 143 13.63 -16.66 10.37
N GLN A 144 13.81 -15.80 9.36
CA GLN A 144 13.80 -16.16 7.94
C GLN A 144 12.60 -17.02 7.54
N CYS A 145 11.42 -16.73 8.09
CA CYS A 145 10.21 -17.54 7.89
C CYS A 145 9.82 -17.63 6.39
N SER A 146 10.15 -16.60 5.61
CA SER A 146 9.94 -16.57 4.15
C SER A 146 10.76 -17.60 3.37
N SER A 147 11.79 -18.20 3.95
CA SER A 147 12.55 -19.28 3.31
C SER A 147 11.69 -20.55 3.11
N CYS A 148 10.81 -20.85 4.07
CA CYS A 148 9.93 -22.02 4.02
C CYS A 148 8.47 -21.67 3.75
N HIS A 149 8.00 -20.48 4.10
CA HIS A 149 6.60 -20.08 3.94
C HIS A 149 6.40 -19.07 2.82
N ASN A 150 5.27 -19.17 2.14
CA ASN A 150 4.74 -18.06 1.36
C ASN A 150 3.80 -17.23 2.21
N LEU A 151 3.78 -15.92 2.02
CA LEU A 151 2.77 -15.09 2.66
C LEU A 151 1.41 -15.24 1.98
N THR A 152 1.35 -15.46 0.67
CA THR A 152 0.11 -15.69 -0.09
C THR A 152 0.22 -16.95 -0.94
N GLU A 153 -0.83 -17.29 -1.69
CA GLU A 153 -0.78 -18.40 -2.64
C GLU A 153 0.28 -18.15 -3.71
N GLY A 154 1.07 -19.18 -4.02
CA GLY A 154 2.23 -19.10 -4.89
C GLY A 154 2.83 -20.49 -5.11
N GLU A 155 4.05 -20.54 -5.63
CA GLU A 155 4.78 -21.79 -5.84
C GLU A 155 4.87 -22.60 -4.53
N SER A 156 4.77 -23.93 -4.64
CA SER A 156 4.79 -24.80 -3.47
C SER A 156 6.11 -24.66 -2.70
N LYS A 157 6.04 -24.22 -1.44
CA LYS A 157 7.16 -24.26 -0.49
C LYS A 157 6.93 -25.35 0.56
N VAL A 158 7.97 -25.63 1.34
CA VAL A 158 7.94 -26.62 2.45
C VAL A 158 6.81 -26.31 3.44
N GLY A 159 6.63 -25.03 3.77
CA GLY A 159 5.56 -24.55 4.64
C GLY A 159 4.35 -24.04 3.86
N PRO A 160 3.14 -24.09 4.47
CA PRO A 160 1.93 -23.59 3.84
C PRO A 160 1.94 -22.07 3.65
N ALA A 161 1.05 -21.58 2.77
CA ALA A 161 0.78 -20.15 2.61
C ALA A 161 0.10 -19.55 3.85
N LEU A 162 0.70 -18.54 4.46
CA LEU A 162 0.33 -18.06 5.79
C LEU A 162 -0.91 -17.16 5.79
N ALA A 163 -1.15 -16.33 4.78
CA ALA A 163 -2.32 -15.45 4.75
C ALA A 163 -3.67 -16.17 4.63
N THR A 164 -3.68 -17.46 4.25
CA THR A 164 -4.89 -18.27 4.17
C THR A 164 -5.02 -19.25 5.34
N THR A 165 -3.88 -19.74 5.84
CA THR A 165 -3.85 -20.77 6.91
C THR A 165 -3.72 -20.17 8.31
N ALA A 166 -2.90 -19.14 8.51
CA ALA A 166 -2.65 -18.55 9.82
C ALA A 166 -3.90 -17.86 10.38
N VAL A 167 -4.69 -17.19 9.53
CA VAL A 167 -5.95 -16.55 9.93
C VAL A 167 -6.93 -17.52 10.61
N ARG A 168 -6.82 -18.83 10.33
CA ARG A 168 -7.68 -19.87 10.89
C ARG A 168 -7.20 -20.42 12.25
N ARG A 169 -6.12 -19.88 12.82
CA ARG A 169 -5.54 -20.32 14.09
C ARG A 169 -5.62 -19.22 15.15
N THR A 170 -5.66 -19.62 16.42
CA THR A 170 -5.61 -18.69 17.56
C THR A 170 -4.17 -18.29 17.86
N PRO A 171 -3.91 -17.09 18.44
CA PRO A 171 -2.56 -16.70 18.85
C PRO A 171 -1.91 -17.72 19.79
N ALA A 172 -2.65 -18.23 20.76
CA ALA A 172 -2.15 -19.26 21.70
C ALA A 172 -1.70 -20.53 20.96
N TRP A 173 -2.49 -21.01 19.99
CA TRP A 173 -2.09 -22.16 19.17
C TRP A 173 -0.83 -21.85 18.36
N MET A 174 -0.72 -20.66 17.78
CA MET A 174 0.47 -20.25 17.01
C MET A 174 1.72 -20.25 17.88
N ILE A 175 1.66 -19.64 19.07
CA ILE A 175 2.79 -19.56 20.00
C ILE A 175 3.26 -20.96 20.39
N GLU A 176 2.35 -21.85 20.77
CA GLU A 176 2.70 -23.24 21.10
C GLU A 176 3.24 -24.01 19.88
N HIS A 177 2.72 -23.74 18.68
CA HIS A 177 3.22 -24.35 17.46
C HIS A 177 4.64 -23.88 17.14
N PHE A 178 4.96 -22.60 17.35
CA PHE A 178 6.30 -22.07 17.13
C PHE A 178 7.32 -22.67 18.10
N LYS A 179 6.92 -22.88 19.38
CA LYS A 179 7.78 -23.51 20.40
C LYS A 179 8.01 -24.99 20.11
N SER A 180 6.95 -25.70 19.72
CA SER A 180 6.96 -27.17 19.59
C SER A 180 6.22 -27.64 18.32
N PRO A 181 6.76 -27.37 17.11
CA PRO A 181 6.02 -27.60 15.87
C PRO A 181 5.60 -29.06 15.67
N SER A 182 6.51 -30.01 15.89
CA SER A 182 6.27 -31.44 15.71
C SER A 182 5.32 -32.05 16.75
N GLN A 183 5.11 -31.39 17.90
CA GLN A 183 4.14 -31.84 18.90
C GLN A 183 2.70 -31.47 18.52
N LEU A 184 2.50 -30.26 17.99
CA LEU A 184 1.17 -29.79 17.58
C LEU A 184 0.80 -30.26 16.18
N VAL A 185 1.79 -30.42 15.30
CA VAL A 185 1.62 -30.93 13.94
C VAL A 185 2.62 -32.08 13.74
N PRO A 186 2.19 -33.33 13.98
CA PRO A 186 3.05 -34.50 13.80
C PRO A 186 3.64 -34.55 12.38
N GLY A 187 4.94 -34.77 12.28
CA GLY A 187 5.66 -34.78 11.00
C GLY A 187 5.99 -33.40 10.41
N SER A 188 5.79 -32.31 11.18
CA SER A 188 6.20 -30.97 10.74
C SER A 188 7.71 -30.86 10.54
N SER A 189 8.12 -30.36 9.37
CA SER A 189 9.51 -29.97 9.05
C SER A 189 9.88 -28.58 9.58
N MET A 190 8.94 -27.86 10.20
CA MET A 190 9.21 -26.55 10.79
C MET A 190 10.10 -26.72 12.04
N PRO A 191 11.26 -26.04 12.11
CA PRO A 191 12.12 -26.09 13.29
C PRO A 191 11.50 -25.33 14.46
N PRO A 192 11.81 -25.70 15.71
CA PRO A 192 11.45 -24.89 16.89
C PRO A 192 12.01 -23.46 16.78
N ILE A 193 11.18 -22.47 17.09
CA ILE A 193 11.55 -21.06 17.06
C ILE A 193 11.93 -20.61 18.47
N HIS A 194 13.13 -20.04 18.61
CA HIS A 194 13.71 -19.65 19.89
C HIS A 194 13.53 -18.16 20.19
N LEU A 195 12.27 -17.74 20.29
CA LEU A 195 11.89 -16.37 20.68
C LEU A 195 11.21 -16.38 22.05
N SER A 196 11.26 -15.25 22.75
CA SER A 196 10.51 -15.07 24.00
C SER A 196 9.00 -15.02 23.76
N ASP A 197 8.20 -15.26 24.80
CA ASP A 197 6.73 -15.26 24.69
C ASP A 197 6.17 -13.96 24.11
N ALA A 198 6.73 -12.81 24.50
CA ALA A 198 6.32 -11.51 23.96
C ALA A 198 6.64 -11.36 22.45
N GLN A 199 7.77 -11.92 22.01
CA GLN A 199 8.18 -11.90 20.60
C GLN A 199 7.34 -12.86 19.76
N LEU A 200 7.03 -14.04 20.29
CA LEU A 200 6.11 -15.00 19.67
C LEU A 200 4.68 -14.44 19.59
N ALA A 201 4.23 -13.70 20.62
CA ALA A 201 2.96 -12.99 20.59
C ALA A 201 2.92 -11.92 19.48
N ALA A 202 3.99 -11.12 19.35
CA ALA A 202 4.14 -10.16 18.25
C ALA A 202 4.10 -10.83 16.87
N LEU A 203 4.81 -11.94 16.71
CA LEU A 203 4.79 -12.74 15.47
C LEU A 203 3.36 -13.28 15.18
N ALA A 204 2.67 -13.80 16.19
CA ALA A 204 1.28 -14.27 16.02
C ALA A 204 0.32 -13.11 15.70
N ALA A 205 0.51 -11.94 16.30
CA ALA A 205 -0.29 -10.73 16.04
C ALA A 205 -0.12 -10.27 14.58
N PHE A 206 1.11 -10.26 14.07
CA PHE A 206 1.40 -10.02 12.65
C PHE A 206 0.66 -11.02 11.74
N LEU A 207 0.82 -12.32 11.99
CA LEU A 207 0.25 -13.37 11.14
C LEU A 207 -1.28 -13.35 11.12
N ARG A 208 -1.93 -12.89 12.20
CA ARG A 208 -3.38 -12.70 12.23
C ARG A 208 -3.89 -11.55 11.37
N LYS A 209 -3.05 -10.58 11.06
CA LYS A 209 -3.39 -9.42 10.22
C LYS A 209 -3.13 -9.70 8.73
N LEU A 210 -2.42 -10.79 8.41
CA LEU A 210 -2.18 -11.20 7.03
C LEU A 210 -3.46 -11.66 6.35
N THR A 211 -3.65 -11.16 5.14
CA THR A 211 -4.67 -11.58 4.18
C THR A 211 -4.03 -11.67 2.79
N PRO A 212 -4.60 -12.41 1.84
CA PRO A 212 -4.06 -12.47 0.48
C PRO A 212 -3.91 -11.09 -0.17
N LYS A 213 -4.74 -10.11 0.23
CA LYS A 213 -4.75 -8.75 -0.31
C LYS A 213 -3.63 -7.85 0.23
N ASN A 214 -3.33 -7.92 1.53
CA ASN A 214 -2.36 -7.03 2.20
C ASN A 214 -0.99 -7.69 2.44
N SER A 215 -0.84 -9.00 2.18
CA SER A 215 0.39 -9.76 2.46
C SER A 215 1.67 -9.10 1.95
N LYS A 216 1.69 -8.65 0.69
CA LYS A 216 2.85 -7.96 0.09
C LYS A 216 3.12 -6.60 0.75
N GLY A 217 2.07 -5.81 1.02
CA GLY A 217 2.19 -4.48 1.62
C GLY A 217 2.66 -4.51 3.07
N LEU A 218 2.28 -5.56 3.81
CA LEU A 218 2.80 -5.80 5.15
C LEU A 218 4.23 -6.35 5.12
N GLU A 219 4.56 -7.26 4.21
CA GLU A 219 5.94 -7.76 4.06
C GLU A 219 6.93 -6.68 3.66
N SER A 220 6.50 -5.68 2.89
CA SER A 220 7.33 -4.58 2.43
C SER A 220 7.43 -3.42 3.43
N ALA A 221 6.96 -3.60 4.68
CA ALA A 221 7.06 -2.57 5.71
C ALA A 221 8.51 -2.04 5.84
N PRO A 222 8.74 -0.72 5.80
CA PRO A 222 10.08 -0.16 5.84
C PRO A 222 10.87 -0.60 7.07
N THR A 223 12.18 -0.80 6.93
CA THR A 223 13.06 -1.22 8.04
C THR A 223 12.93 -0.31 9.25
N TYR A 224 12.85 1.02 9.06
CA TYR A 224 12.71 1.95 10.16
C TYR A 224 11.40 1.81 10.94
N ALA A 225 10.32 1.44 10.25
CA ALA A 225 9.02 1.25 10.88
C ALA A 225 9.03 -0.02 11.73
N VAL A 226 9.63 -1.10 11.22
CA VAL A 226 9.77 -2.38 11.92
C VAL A 226 10.73 -2.26 13.10
N GLU A 227 11.93 -1.70 12.90
CA GLU A 227 12.91 -1.46 13.98
C GLU A 227 12.33 -0.52 15.04
N GLY A 228 11.68 0.58 14.64
CA GLY A 228 11.02 1.51 15.56
C GLY A 228 9.91 0.86 16.39
N ALA A 229 9.10 -0.02 15.79
CA ALA A 229 8.08 -0.78 16.50
C ALA A 229 8.67 -1.83 17.46
N MET A 230 9.77 -2.48 17.08
CA MET A 230 10.50 -3.38 17.99
C MET A 230 11.05 -2.62 19.20
N ILE A 231 11.63 -1.44 19.01
CA ILE A 231 12.12 -0.58 20.09
C ILE A 231 10.95 -0.16 20.99
N TYR A 232 9.81 0.23 20.41
CA TYR A 232 8.60 0.56 21.15
C TYR A 232 8.14 -0.58 22.06
N GLN A 233 8.12 -1.81 21.54
CA GLN A 233 7.71 -3.00 22.30
C GLN A 233 8.73 -3.40 23.37
N ALA A 234 10.02 -3.40 23.03
CA ALA A 234 11.10 -3.76 23.95
C ALA A 234 11.16 -2.82 25.16
N ASN A 235 10.82 -1.54 24.96
CA ASN A 235 10.79 -0.52 26.00
C ASN A 235 9.39 -0.31 26.60
N GLN A 236 8.43 -1.20 26.31
CA GLN A 236 7.08 -1.20 26.87
C GLN A 236 6.36 0.16 26.77
N CYS A 237 6.59 0.89 25.69
CA CYS A 237 6.00 2.22 25.50
C CYS A 237 4.45 2.16 25.51
N GLY A 238 3.87 1.03 25.09
CA GLY A 238 2.43 0.75 25.10
C GLY A 238 1.79 0.66 26.50
N THR A 239 2.58 0.52 27.55
CA THR A 239 2.10 0.58 28.95
C THR A 239 1.58 1.98 29.30
N CYS A 240 2.00 3.02 28.57
CA CYS A 240 1.52 4.37 28.80
C CYS A 240 0.90 5.01 27.56
N HIS A 241 1.39 4.71 26.36
CA HIS A 241 0.96 5.36 25.14
C HIS A 241 0.04 4.49 24.30
N THR A 242 -0.82 5.16 23.53
CA THR A 242 -1.64 4.50 22.50
C THR A 242 -1.11 4.73 21.10
N VAL A 243 -1.10 3.66 20.29
CA VAL A 243 -0.83 3.67 18.85
C VAL A 243 -1.92 2.84 18.16
N ASN A 244 -2.57 3.42 17.15
CA ASN A 244 -3.65 2.78 16.39
C ASN A 244 -4.77 2.19 17.27
N GLY A 245 -5.04 2.82 18.42
CA GLY A 245 -6.06 2.39 19.37
C GLY A 245 -5.60 1.31 20.36
N GLU A 246 -4.38 0.79 20.24
CA GLU A 246 -3.80 -0.19 21.17
C GLU A 246 -2.85 0.46 22.16
N GLY A 247 -2.78 -0.09 23.39
CA GLY A 247 -2.01 0.45 24.51
C GLY A 247 -2.86 1.13 25.57
N MET A 248 -2.23 1.64 26.63
CA MET A 248 -2.93 2.34 27.72
C MET A 248 -3.03 3.85 27.44
N LYS A 249 -4.00 4.51 28.07
CA LYS A 249 -4.26 5.96 27.92
C LYS A 249 -3.72 6.77 29.10
N VAL A 250 -2.53 6.43 29.58
CA VAL A 250 -1.84 7.18 30.65
C VAL A 250 -1.15 8.41 30.07
N GLY A 251 -0.42 8.21 28.98
CA GLY A 251 0.16 9.24 28.14
C GLY A 251 -0.70 9.56 26.92
N PRO A 252 -0.37 10.62 26.17
CA PRO A 252 -1.09 10.98 24.95
C PRO A 252 -0.91 9.93 23.86
N SER A 253 -1.89 9.87 22.94
CA SER A 253 -1.74 9.08 21.71
C SER A 253 -0.57 9.58 20.86
N LEU A 254 0.15 8.65 20.25
CA LEU A 254 1.28 8.94 19.37
C LEU A 254 0.85 9.04 17.90
N ASN A 255 -0.40 8.70 17.57
CA ASN A 255 -0.94 8.93 16.23
C ASN A 255 -0.94 10.43 15.87
N GLY A 256 -0.51 10.73 14.64
CA GLY A 256 -0.44 12.10 14.15
C GLY A 256 0.55 13.00 14.89
N LEU A 257 1.55 12.43 15.58
CA LEU A 257 2.55 13.16 16.37
C LEU A 257 3.24 14.25 15.56
N PHE A 258 3.51 13.99 14.27
CA PHE A 258 4.14 14.92 13.34
C PHE A 258 3.40 16.26 13.19
N LYS A 259 2.09 16.33 13.49
CA LYS A 259 1.34 17.59 13.49
C LYS A 259 1.58 18.45 14.72
N ARG A 260 2.07 17.84 15.80
CA ARG A 260 2.15 18.46 17.13
C ARG A 260 3.57 18.78 17.55
N ARG A 261 4.57 18.07 17.04
CA ARG A 261 5.97 18.14 17.48
C ARG A 261 6.94 17.92 16.32
N THR A 262 8.18 18.38 16.50
CA THR A 262 9.31 18.09 15.58
C THR A 262 10.05 16.83 16.00
N LYS A 263 10.81 16.21 15.08
CA LYS A 263 11.55 14.98 15.36
C LYS A 263 12.58 15.17 16.49
N GLU A 264 13.24 16.32 16.50
CA GLU A 264 14.26 16.69 17.48
C GLU A 264 13.65 16.83 18.88
N TRP A 265 12.47 17.46 18.96
CA TRP A 265 11.73 17.59 20.21
C TRP A 265 11.38 16.20 20.77
N VAL A 266 10.89 15.29 19.92
CA VAL A 266 10.50 13.94 20.35
C VAL A 266 11.71 13.12 20.77
N GLY A 267 12.83 13.21 20.04
CA GLY A 267 14.08 12.57 20.43
C GLY A 267 14.57 13.04 21.81
N LYS A 268 14.49 14.35 22.09
CA LYS A 268 14.83 14.90 23.41
C LYS A 268 13.84 14.47 24.50
N GLN A 269 12.55 14.42 24.18
CA GLN A 269 11.51 13.94 25.09
C GLN A 269 11.74 12.48 25.50
N ILE A 270 12.19 11.61 24.60
CA ILE A 270 12.45 10.20 24.93
C ILE A 270 13.71 10.07 25.82
N ARG A 271 14.76 10.82 25.52
CA ARG A 271 16.03 10.75 26.28
C ARG A 271 15.96 11.42 27.65
N ASN A 272 15.36 12.61 27.72
CA ASN A 272 15.31 13.42 28.93
C ASN A 272 13.98 14.20 29.00
N PRO A 273 12.87 13.53 29.34
CA PRO A 273 11.55 14.16 29.40
C PRO A 273 11.49 15.26 30.48
N LYS A 274 12.26 15.13 31.57
CA LYS A 274 12.36 16.13 32.64
C LYS A 274 12.90 17.47 32.16
N SER A 275 13.67 17.50 31.06
CA SER A 275 14.13 18.74 30.45
C SER A 275 13.03 19.56 29.78
N HIS A 276 11.88 18.94 29.50
CA HIS A 276 10.69 19.62 28.96
C HIS A 276 9.62 19.85 30.03
N SER A 277 9.45 18.91 30.96
CA SER A 277 8.49 19.01 32.06
C SER A 277 9.06 18.32 33.30
N PRO A 278 9.44 19.05 34.36
CA PRO A 278 10.06 18.47 35.56
C PRO A 278 9.20 17.41 36.26
N ASP A 279 7.87 17.59 36.24
CA ASP A 279 6.88 16.73 36.91
C ASP A 279 6.36 15.60 36.02
N THR A 280 7.02 15.34 34.89
CA THR A 280 6.63 14.25 33.99
C THR A 280 6.82 12.88 34.63
N ILE A 281 5.82 12.01 34.46
CA ILE A 281 5.90 10.59 34.82
C ILE A 281 6.57 9.75 33.72
N MET A 282 6.82 10.33 32.54
CA MET A 282 7.49 9.62 31.46
C MET A 282 8.95 9.34 31.89
N PRO A 283 9.40 8.07 31.91
CA PRO A 283 10.78 7.76 32.25
C PRO A 283 11.73 8.19 31.12
N SER A 284 13.00 8.41 31.46
CA SER A 284 14.07 8.58 30.48
C SER A 284 14.50 7.22 29.93
N TYR A 285 14.75 7.15 28.62
CA TYR A 285 15.26 5.94 27.97
C TYR A 285 16.68 6.16 27.45
N ASP A 286 17.56 5.22 27.77
CA ASP A 286 18.94 5.21 27.29
C ASP A 286 19.03 4.41 25.98
N LEU A 287 18.65 5.06 24.88
CA LEU A 287 18.67 4.48 23.53
C LEU A 287 19.82 5.07 22.72
N SER A 288 20.43 4.29 21.84
CA SER A 288 21.45 4.80 20.91
C SER A 288 20.88 5.88 19.96
N PRO A 289 21.72 6.74 19.35
CA PRO A 289 21.25 7.72 18.37
C PRO A 289 20.44 7.09 17.23
N ARG A 290 20.87 5.92 16.75
CA ARG A 290 20.16 5.17 15.72
C ARG A 290 18.79 4.70 16.20
N GLU A 291 18.69 4.11 17.38
CA GLU A 291 17.40 3.63 17.91
C GLU A 291 16.40 4.77 18.10
N ILE A 292 16.86 5.92 18.59
CA ILE A 292 16.01 7.12 18.67
C ILE A 292 15.54 7.54 17.28
N ASP A 293 16.41 7.56 16.28
CA ASP A 293 16.02 7.93 14.92
C ASP A 293 14.99 6.96 14.32
N GLN A 294 15.18 5.64 14.48
CA GLN A 294 14.21 4.65 14.00
C GLN A 294 12.86 4.78 14.71
N LEU A 295 12.87 4.90 16.05
CA LEU A 295 11.67 5.07 16.85
C LEU A 295 10.94 6.38 16.49
N VAL A 296 11.65 7.51 16.41
CA VAL A 296 11.05 8.80 16.04
C VAL A 296 10.50 8.75 14.61
N SER A 297 11.24 8.19 13.65
CA SER A 297 10.78 8.08 12.27
C SER A 297 9.55 7.19 12.15
N TYR A 298 9.49 6.07 12.90
CA TYR A 298 8.28 5.27 13.03
C TYR A 298 7.11 6.10 13.60
N LEU A 299 7.28 6.77 14.74
CA LEU A 299 6.21 7.56 15.36
C LEU A 299 5.70 8.69 14.45
N PHE A 300 6.58 9.30 13.65
CA PHE A 300 6.22 10.34 12.68
C PHE A 300 5.48 9.79 11.46
N SER A 301 5.63 8.50 11.17
CA SER A 301 4.87 7.83 10.11
C SER A 301 3.44 7.46 10.52
N LEU A 302 3.09 7.55 11.81
CA LEU A 302 1.77 7.14 12.29
C LEU A 302 0.65 8.08 11.81
N PRO A 303 -0.44 7.54 11.24
CA PRO A 303 -1.52 8.35 10.68
C PRO A 303 -2.28 9.10 11.76
N HIS A 304 -2.87 10.25 11.41
CA HIS A 304 -3.73 11.00 12.33
C HIS A 304 -5.12 10.34 12.43
N ILE A 305 -5.63 10.11 13.65
CA ILE A 305 -6.85 9.33 13.99
C ILE A 305 -8.10 9.64 13.12
N LYS A 306 -8.19 10.84 12.53
CA LYS A 306 -9.29 11.22 11.62
C LYS A 306 -9.37 10.38 10.32
N SER A 307 -8.36 9.55 10.01
CA SER A 307 -8.30 8.72 8.80
C SER A 307 -8.65 7.25 9.01
N ILE A 308 -8.97 6.80 10.25
CA ILE A 308 -9.61 5.49 10.45
C ILE A 308 -11.08 5.64 10.06
N SER A 309 -11.33 5.78 8.76
CA SER A 309 -12.65 5.54 8.19
C SER A 309 -12.89 4.04 8.31
N ILE A 310 -13.97 3.68 8.99
CA ILE A 310 -14.53 2.33 9.04
C ILE A 310 -14.88 1.92 7.60
N ALA A 311 -13.89 1.48 6.82
CA ALA A 311 -14.08 0.93 5.49
C ALA A 311 -14.13 -0.61 5.58
N SER A 312 -15.01 -1.15 6.43
CA SER A 312 -15.30 -2.59 6.45
C SER A 312 -16.61 -2.98 7.16
N THR A 313 -17.59 -2.08 7.33
CA THR A 313 -18.91 -2.50 7.82
C THR A 313 -20.02 -1.65 7.24
N GLU A 314 -20.45 -1.99 6.03
CA GLU A 314 -21.86 -2.03 5.59
C GLU A 314 -21.91 -2.27 4.09
N LYS A 315 -21.97 -3.55 3.71
CA LYS A 315 -22.53 -3.92 2.41
C LYS A 315 -23.62 -4.94 2.65
N SER A 316 -24.82 -4.40 2.91
CA SER A 316 -26.13 -4.91 2.53
C SER A 316 -26.30 -6.43 2.54
N ILE A 317 -26.90 -6.95 3.61
CA ILE A 317 -27.70 -8.18 3.55
C ILE A 317 -29.03 -7.82 2.86
N PRO A 318 -29.40 -8.43 1.71
CA PRO A 318 -30.76 -8.32 1.21
C PRO A 318 -31.67 -9.17 2.10
N GLN A 319 -32.59 -8.52 2.81
CA GLN A 319 -33.75 -9.19 3.40
C GLN A 319 -34.75 -9.52 2.29
N GLU A 320 -34.62 -10.69 1.69
CA GLU A 320 -35.75 -11.38 1.06
C GLU A 320 -35.57 -12.88 1.24
N PHE A 321 -36.27 -13.45 2.23
CA PHE A 321 -36.78 -14.82 2.10
C PHE A 321 -38.13 -14.88 2.78
N GLY A 322 -39.15 -14.99 1.93
CA GLY A 322 -40.55 -15.13 2.30
C GLY A 322 -40.82 -16.38 3.13
N LEU A 323 -41.83 -16.22 3.98
CA LEU A 323 -42.53 -17.27 4.70
C LEU A 323 -43.02 -18.34 3.72
N HIS A 324 -42.53 -19.57 3.87
CA HIS A 324 -43.27 -20.75 3.43
C HIS A 324 -43.68 -21.55 4.67
N GLU A 325 -44.99 -21.48 4.95
CA GLU A 325 -45.70 -22.31 5.91
C GLU A 325 -45.46 -23.80 5.62
N GLY A 326 -44.78 -24.49 6.53
CA GLY A 326 -44.71 -25.93 6.56
C GLY A 326 -46.00 -26.52 7.16
N GLN A 327 -46.88 -27.03 6.30
CA GLN A 327 -48.01 -27.85 6.70
C GLN A 327 -47.53 -29.14 7.39
N ALA A 328 -47.85 -29.25 8.68
CA ALA A 328 -47.75 -30.49 9.43
C ALA A 328 -48.88 -31.44 8.99
N ARG A 329 -48.54 -32.56 8.35
CA ARG A 329 -49.44 -33.71 8.19
C ARG A 329 -48.90 -34.90 8.98
N SER A 330 -49.68 -35.25 10.00
CA SER A 330 -49.56 -36.43 10.85
C SER A 330 -49.63 -37.72 10.01
N SER A 331 -48.70 -38.65 10.23
CA SER A 331 -48.98 -40.08 10.06
C SER A 331 -48.42 -40.86 11.24
N ARG A 332 -49.35 -41.35 12.08
CA ARG A 332 -49.15 -42.42 13.06
C ARG A 332 -48.62 -43.68 12.38
N ARG A 333 -47.67 -44.36 13.01
CA ARG A 333 -47.51 -45.81 12.90
C ARG A 333 -47.14 -46.37 14.28
N THR A 334 -47.89 -47.38 14.67
CA THR A 334 -47.98 -48.05 15.98
C THR A 334 -46.78 -48.96 16.28
N PRO A 335 -46.49 -49.28 17.55
CA PRO A 335 -45.52 -50.32 17.92
C PRO A 335 -46.21 -51.69 17.97
N ASP A 336 -45.53 -52.72 17.48
CA ASP A 336 -46.00 -54.11 17.56
C ASP A 336 -45.25 -54.85 18.67
N SER A 337 -46.02 -55.41 19.59
CA SER A 337 -45.59 -56.16 20.77
C SER A 337 -45.58 -57.65 20.47
N LYS A 338 -44.45 -58.34 20.68
CA LYS A 338 -44.43 -59.80 20.86
C LYS A 338 -43.33 -60.22 21.85
N GLY A 339 -43.73 -60.64 23.03
CA GLY A 339 -43.26 -61.90 23.64
C GLY A 339 -44.40 -62.92 23.58
N PRO A 340 -44.36 -64.08 24.27
CA PRO A 340 -43.26 -64.70 25.02
C PRO A 340 -43.05 -66.20 24.65
N SER A 341 -41.93 -66.79 25.08
CA SER A 341 -41.78 -68.15 25.66
C SER A 341 -40.30 -68.43 25.90
#